data_AF-A0A1I1QFA6-F1
#
_entry.id   AF-A0A1I1QFA6-F1
#
_cell.length_a   1.000
_cell.length_b   1.000
_cell.length_c   1.000
_cell.angle_alpha   90.00
_cell.angle_beta   90.00
_cell.angle_gamma   90.00
#
_symmetry.space_group_name_H-M   'P 1'
#
loop_
_entity.id
_entity.type
_entity.pdbx_description
1 polymer ?
#
loop_
_entity_poly.entity_id
_entity_poly.type
_entity_poly.pdbx_seq_one_letter_code
_entity_poly.pdbx_strand_id
1 'polypeptide(L)'
;MKKKADSQNLNEKEENKLLNHVKLSINEKFQNWVLFKNGTYIIFENADIIPDLESEAIKLMKEFGPVYTGTHAADFDVTDLKKTEGWIVSGHGYGMYTYVSPDEIKCDITDILEIGLYGRYKRDLDGRNPVIIHINRKAE
;
A
#
# COMPACT_ATOMS: atom_id res chain seq x y z
N MET A 1 30.27 -8.08 -8.68
CA MET A 1 29.41 -8.93 -7.82
C MET A 1 29.00 -8.25 -6.51
N LYS A 2 29.87 -7.48 -5.82
CA LYS A 2 29.50 -6.74 -4.58
C LYS A 2 28.30 -5.79 -4.70
N LYS A 3 28.28 -4.88 -5.69
CA LYS A 3 27.19 -3.89 -5.87
C LYS A 3 25.77 -4.47 -5.95
N LYS A 4 25.59 -5.68 -6.49
CA LYS A 4 24.28 -6.32 -6.66
C LYS A 4 23.77 -6.92 -5.34
N ALA A 5 24.67 -7.52 -4.56
CA ALA A 5 24.34 -8.05 -3.23
C ALA A 5 24.04 -6.90 -2.24
N ASP A 6 24.77 -5.80 -2.31
CA ASP A 6 24.55 -4.63 -1.46
C ASP A 6 23.18 -3.97 -1.75
N SER A 7 22.81 -3.85 -3.04
CA SER A 7 21.48 -3.33 -3.43
C SER A 7 20.32 -4.25 -3.05
N GLN A 8 20.52 -5.57 -3.08
CA GLN A 8 19.48 -6.53 -2.70
C GLN A 8 19.19 -6.47 -1.19
N ASN A 9 20.24 -6.40 -0.37
CA ASN A 9 20.08 -6.25 1.09
C ASN A 9 19.42 -4.93 1.49
N LEU A 10 19.68 -3.84 0.76
CA LEU A 10 19.03 -2.54 1.01
C LEU A 10 17.53 -2.61 0.70
N ASN A 11 17.15 -3.18 -0.46
CA ASN A 11 15.75 -3.34 -0.82
C ASN A 11 14.99 -4.19 0.20
N GLU A 12 15.57 -5.32 0.64
CA GLU A 12 14.94 -6.18 1.64
C GLU A 12 14.73 -5.45 2.97
N LYS A 13 15.69 -4.60 3.38
CA LYS A 13 15.56 -3.78 4.60
C LYS A 13 14.45 -2.73 4.46
N GLU A 14 14.34 -2.09 3.31
CA GLU A 14 13.30 -1.11 3.00
C GLU A 14 11.90 -1.76 2.96
N GLU A 15 11.78 -2.91 2.30
CA GLU A 15 10.54 -3.70 2.24
C GLU A 15 10.11 -4.16 3.64
N ASN A 16 11.05 -4.59 4.48
CA ASN A 16 10.76 -4.93 5.88
C ASN A 16 10.34 -3.72 6.72
N LYS A 17 10.97 -2.55 6.53
CA LYS A 17 10.54 -1.30 7.19
C LYS A 17 9.10 -0.96 6.79
N LEU A 18 8.82 -0.96 5.48
CA LEU A 18 7.49 -0.71 4.93
C LEU A 18 6.45 -1.69 5.50
N LEU A 19 6.75 -2.99 5.49
CA LEU A 19 5.89 -4.04 6.02
C LEU A 19 5.51 -3.77 7.49
N ASN A 20 6.47 -3.37 8.31
CA ASN A 20 6.22 -3.08 9.72
C ASN A 20 5.27 -1.88 9.90
N HIS A 21 5.47 -0.80 9.14
CA HIS A 21 4.56 0.36 9.19
C HIS A 21 3.15 -0.01 8.72
N VAL A 22 3.02 -0.74 7.62
CA VAL A 22 1.72 -1.19 7.10
C VAL A 22 1.03 -2.13 8.09
N LYS A 23 1.76 -3.05 8.73
CA LYS A 23 1.18 -3.91 9.76
C LYS A 23 0.60 -3.10 10.93
N LEU A 24 1.26 -1.99 11.31
CA LEU A 24 0.79 -1.10 12.37
C LEU A 24 -0.36 -0.17 11.93
N SER A 25 -0.52 0.07 10.62
CA SER A 25 -1.62 0.88 10.07
C SER A 25 -2.94 0.11 9.98
N ILE A 26 -2.88 -1.22 9.91
CA ILE A 26 -4.05 -2.09 9.77
C ILE A 26 -4.62 -2.42 11.16
N ASN A 27 -5.94 -2.34 11.29
CA ASN A 27 -6.61 -2.79 12.51
C ASN A 27 -6.44 -4.32 12.65
N GLU A 28 -6.03 -4.77 13.84
CA GLU A 28 -5.76 -6.18 14.15
C GLU A 28 -6.94 -7.14 13.89
N LYS A 29 -8.17 -6.64 13.74
CA LYS A 29 -9.29 -7.49 13.31
C LYS A 29 -9.17 -7.98 11.86
N PHE A 30 -8.41 -7.26 11.02
CA PHE A 30 -8.22 -7.57 9.60
C PHE A 30 -6.93 -8.36 9.40
N GLN A 31 -7.07 -9.68 9.34
CA GLN A 31 -5.95 -10.61 9.28
C GLN A 31 -5.61 -11.08 7.86
N ASN A 32 -6.42 -10.75 6.86
CA ASN A 32 -6.15 -11.14 5.47
C ASN A 32 -5.91 -9.89 4.64
N TRP A 33 -4.67 -9.69 4.20
CA TRP A 33 -4.30 -8.54 3.39
C TRP A 33 -3.04 -8.81 2.56
N VAL A 34 -2.91 -8.08 1.47
CA VAL A 34 -1.78 -8.17 0.53
C VAL A 34 -1.14 -6.81 0.40
N LEU A 35 0.19 -6.73 0.46
CA LEU A 35 0.98 -5.51 0.34
C LEU A 35 1.83 -5.54 -0.92
N PHE A 36 1.76 -4.43 -1.65
CA PHE A 36 2.49 -4.17 -2.87
C PHE A 36 3.73 -3.30 -2.61
N LYS A 37 4.66 -3.38 -3.56
CA LYS A 37 6.00 -2.80 -3.45
C LYS A 37 6.00 -1.31 -3.13
N ASN A 38 5.08 -0.53 -3.69
CA ASN A 38 5.00 0.91 -3.43
C ASN A 38 4.10 1.25 -2.25
N GLY A 39 3.77 0.30 -1.37
CA GLY A 39 3.05 0.60 -0.12
C GLY A 39 1.53 0.63 -0.24
N THR A 40 0.96 0.34 -1.42
CA THR A 40 -0.46 0.06 -1.51
C THR A 40 -0.74 -1.34 -0.95
N TYR A 41 -1.80 -1.48 -0.16
CA TYR A 41 -2.26 -2.76 0.37
C TYR A 41 -3.77 -2.90 0.22
N ILE A 42 -4.22 -4.15 0.15
CA ILE A 42 -5.63 -4.52 0.01
C ILE A 42 -6.02 -5.40 1.19
N ILE A 43 -7.06 -5.03 1.92
CA ILE A 43 -7.67 -5.83 2.98
C ILE A 43 -8.82 -6.67 2.39
N PHE A 44 -8.87 -7.95 2.76
CA PHE A 44 -9.90 -8.88 2.33
C PHE A 44 -10.70 -9.39 3.53
N GLU A 45 -11.94 -8.92 3.69
CA GLU A 45 -12.82 -9.35 4.78
C GLU A 45 -13.33 -10.78 4.60
N ASN A 46 -13.55 -11.20 3.34
CA ASN A 46 -14.09 -12.52 3.00
C ASN A 46 -13.02 -13.42 2.36
N ALA A 47 -11.79 -13.41 2.89
CA ALA A 47 -10.68 -14.15 2.29
C ALA A 47 -10.89 -15.67 2.29
N ASP A 48 -11.75 -16.20 3.16
CA ASP A 48 -12.05 -17.63 3.28
C ASP A 48 -12.73 -18.21 2.02
N ILE A 49 -13.40 -17.35 1.24
CA ILE A 49 -14.05 -17.74 -0.03
C ILE A 49 -13.20 -17.39 -1.26
N ILE A 50 -11.98 -16.87 -1.07
CA ILE A 50 -11.06 -16.50 -2.15
C ILE A 50 -10.02 -17.61 -2.30
N PRO A 51 -10.10 -18.45 -3.36
CA PRO A 51 -9.21 -19.59 -3.53
C PRO A 51 -7.74 -19.17 -3.68
N ASP A 52 -7.51 -18.07 -4.39
CA ASP A 52 -6.19 -17.50 -4.62
C ASP A 52 -6.23 -15.99 -4.37
N LEU A 53 -5.76 -15.61 -3.17
CA LEU A 53 -5.71 -14.20 -2.73
C LEU A 53 -4.66 -13.40 -3.49
N GLU A 54 -3.59 -14.05 -3.95
CA GLU A 54 -2.54 -13.39 -4.73
C GLU A 54 -3.11 -12.97 -6.08
N SER A 55 -3.73 -13.90 -6.80
CA SER A 55 -4.37 -13.62 -8.09
C SER A 55 -5.48 -12.57 -7.98
N GLU A 56 -6.33 -12.64 -6.94
CA GLU A 56 -7.38 -11.63 -6.75
C GLU A 56 -6.80 -10.26 -6.41
N ALA A 57 -5.74 -10.19 -5.59
CA ALA A 57 -5.06 -8.94 -5.29
C ALA A 57 -4.44 -8.30 -6.55
N ILE A 58 -3.76 -9.09 -7.40
CA ILE A 58 -3.21 -8.61 -8.67
C ILE A 58 -4.32 -8.06 -9.58
N LYS A 59 -5.45 -8.77 -9.67
CA LYS A 59 -6.61 -8.35 -10.47
C LYS A 59 -7.16 -7.01 -9.97
N LEU A 60 -7.45 -6.90 -8.67
CA LEU A 60 -7.96 -5.66 -8.07
C LEU A 60 -6.96 -4.50 -8.23
N MET A 61 -5.66 -4.76 -8.10
CA MET A 61 -4.62 -3.74 -8.28
C MET A 61 -4.59 -3.24 -9.73
N LYS A 62 -4.73 -4.11 -10.72
CA LYS A 62 -4.79 -3.67 -12.14
C LYS A 62 -6.07 -2.91 -12.47
N GLU A 63 -7.19 -3.30 -11.86
CA GLU A 63 -8.49 -2.67 -12.09
C GLU A 63 -8.60 -1.29 -11.43
N PHE A 64 -8.21 -1.21 -10.16
CA PHE A 64 -8.43 -0.02 -9.33
C PHE A 64 -7.16 0.77 -9.04
N GLY A 65 -5.96 0.20 -9.19
CA GLY A 65 -4.69 0.87 -8.92
C GLY A 65 -4.41 2.06 -9.84
N PRO A 66 -4.53 1.93 -11.18
CA PRO A 66 -4.27 3.04 -12.09
C PRO A 66 -5.19 4.22 -11.85
N VAL A 67 -4.61 5.42 -11.79
CA VAL A 67 -5.34 6.64 -11.49
C VAL A 67 -5.57 7.44 -12.77
N TYR A 68 -6.82 7.48 -13.23
CA TYR A 68 -7.22 8.28 -14.40
C TYR A 68 -7.84 9.61 -13.96
N THR A 69 -7.23 10.73 -14.36
CA THR A 69 -7.72 12.08 -14.07
C THR A 69 -9.14 12.28 -14.62
N GLY A 70 -10.03 12.90 -13.85
CA GLY A 70 -11.42 13.17 -14.26
C GLY A 70 -12.41 12.03 -14.00
N THR A 71 -12.01 10.99 -13.24
CA THR A 71 -12.88 9.89 -12.81
C THR A 71 -13.01 9.88 -11.27
N HIS A 72 -13.91 9.08 -10.72
CA HIS A 72 -14.04 8.87 -9.26
C HIS A 72 -12.73 8.39 -8.59
N ALA A 73 -11.76 7.87 -9.35
CA ALA A 73 -10.42 7.55 -8.84
C ALA A 73 -9.56 8.78 -8.53
N ALA A 74 -10.06 9.99 -8.81
CA ALA A 74 -9.38 11.24 -8.49
C ALA A 74 -9.58 11.69 -7.04
N ASP A 75 -10.67 11.26 -6.39
CA ASP A 75 -10.97 11.61 -5.00
C ASP A 75 -10.15 10.74 -4.04
N PHE A 76 -9.66 11.36 -2.97
CA PHE A 76 -8.89 10.70 -1.93
C PHE A 76 -9.18 11.31 -0.57
N ASP A 77 -8.95 10.52 0.47
CA ASP A 77 -8.88 10.98 1.85
C ASP A 77 -7.51 10.64 2.44
N VAL A 78 -7.06 11.47 3.37
CA VAL A 78 -5.81 11.24 4.13
C VAL A 78 -6.17 11.04 5.59
N THR A 79 -5.67 9.96 6.18
CA THR A 79 -5.87 9.63 7.59
C THR A 79 -4.52 9.50 8.30
N ASP A 80 -4.35 10.24 9.39
CA ASP A 80 -3.18 10.12 10.27
C ASP A 80 -3.15 8.78 11.01
N LEU A 81 -1.95 8.21 11.12
CA LEU A 81 -1.73 6.97 11.83
C LEU A 81 -1.43 7.19 13.31
N LYS A 82 -2.07 6.37 14.16
CA LYS A 82 -1.95 6.48 15.62
C LYS A 82 -0.90 5.55 16.22
N LYS A 83 -0.57 4.45 15.53
CA LYS A 83 0.34 3.39 16.02
C LYS A 83 1.70 3.41 15.33
N THR A 84 1.85 4.26 14.33
CA THR A 84 3.09 4.43 13.57
C THR A 84 3.08 5.80 12.89
N GLU A 85 4.24 6.28 12.49
CA GLU A 85 4.34 7.55 11.76
C GLU A 85 3.82 7.42 10.33
N GLY A 86 3.31 8.53 9.79
CA GLY A 86 2.83 8.63 8.42
C GLY A 86 1.31 8.61 8.30
N TRP A 87 0.85 8.40 7.07
CA TRP A 87 -0.55 8.52 6.69
C TRP A 87 -1.02 7.34 5.86
N ILE A 88 -2.33 7.15 5.87
CA ILE A 88 -3.02 6.32 4.90
C ILE A 88 -3.77 7.22 3.94
N VAL A 89 -3.56 6.96 2.66
CA VAL A 89 -4.35 7.53 1.58
C VAL A 89 -5.36 6.49 1.10
N SER A 90 -6.65 6.80 1.22
CA SER A 90 -7.77 6.03 0.67
C SER A 90 -8.35 6.73 -0.55
N GLY A 91 -9.12 5.99 -1.35
CA GLY A 91 -9.83 6.52 -2.51
C GLY A 91 -10.77 5.47 -3.08
N HIS A 92 -10.90 5.44 -4.40
CA HIS A 92 -11.69 4.42 -5.09
C HIS A 92 -11.19 2.98 -4.80
N GLY A 93 -12.02 1.95 -4.93
CA GLY A 93 -11.64 0.54 -4.68
C GLY A 93 -11.67 0.16 -3.20
N TYR A 94 -12.72 -0.58 -2.80
CA TYR A 94 -12.94 -0.99 -1.42
C TYR A 94 -11.76 -1.79 -0.86
N GLY A 95 -11.38 -1.51 0.39
CA GLY A 95 -10.30 -2.21 1.08
C GLY A 95 -8.89 -1.88 0.59
N MET A 96 -8.73 -0.98 -0.40
CA MET A 96 -7.43 -0.58 -0.95
C MET A 96 -6.96 0.74 -0.34
N TYR A 97 -5.75 0.72 0.21
CA TYR A 97 -5.16 1.83 0.96
C TYR A 97 -3.69 1.98 0.59
N THR A 98 -3.12 3.18 0.70
CA THR A 98 -1.70 3.40 0.43
C THR A 98 -1.02 4.07 1.61
N TYR A 99 0.03 3.43 2.12
CA TYR A 99 0.86 4.01 3.18
C TYR A 99 1.84 5.05 2.62
N VAL A 100 1.92 6.20 3.29
CA VAL A 100 2.89 7.26 2.99
C VAL A 100 3.71 7.55 4.24
N SER A 101 5.02 7.40 4.12
CA SER A 101 5.97 7.72 5.19
C SER A 101 6.30 9.22 5.20
N PRO A 102 6.51 9.82 6.38
CA PRO A 102 7.02 11.19 6.47
C PRO A 102 8.37 11.38 5.78
N ASP A 103 9.21 10.34 5.75
CA ASP A 103 10.52 10.39 5.08
C ASP A 103 10.42 10.55 3.55
N GLU A 104 9.26 10.25 2.96
CA GLU A 104 9.03 10.33 1.51
C GLU A 104 8.53 11.71 1.05
N ILE A 105 8.00 12.52 1.98
CA ILE A 105 7.47 13.86 1.71
C ILE A 105 8.50 14.88 2.21
N LYS A 106 8.94 15.80 1.33
CA LYS A 106 9.99 16.78 1.66
C LYS A 106 9.46 18.12 2.19
N CYS A 107 8.16 18.35 2.08
CA CYS A 107 7.50 19.57 2.53
C CYS A 107 6.97 19.43 3.96
N ASP A 108 6.56 20.55 4.55
CA ASP A 108 5.96 20.56 5.88
C ASP A 108 4.80 19.56 5.96
N ILE A 109 4.87 18.70 6.98
CA ILE A 109 4.05 17.51 7.24
C ILE A 109 2.52 17.78 7.26
N THR A 110 2.12 19.06 7.22
CA THR A 110 0.72 19.50 7.28
C THR A 110 0.02 19.63 5.92
N ASP A 111 0.71 19.45 4.78
CA ASP A 111 0.06 19.52 3.47
C ASP A 111 -0.66 18.21 3.10
N ILE A 112 -1.94 18.13 3.49
CA ILE A 112 -2.85 17.01 3.19
C ILE A 112 -2.95 16.75 1.67
N LEU A 113 -2.92 17.80 0.84
CA LEU A 113 -3.03 17.66 -0.60
C LEU A 113 -1.78 16.98 -1.17
N GLU A 114 -0.60 17.39 -0.72
CA GLU A 114 0.66 16.76 -1.15
C GLU A 114 0.74 15.28 -0.73
N ILE A 115 0.39 14.97 0.51
CA ILE A 115 0.35 13.59 1.02
C ILE A 115 -0.59 12.73 0.17
N GLY A 116 -1.81 13.23 -0.09
CA GLY A 116 -2.81 12.52 -0.89
C GLY A 116 -2.39 12.31 -2.34
N LEU A 117 -1.82 13.34 -2.99
CA LEU A 117 -1.29 13.24 -4.35
C LEU A 117 -0.14 12.23 -4.44
N TYR A 118 0.76 12.24 -3.46
CA TYR A 118 1.88 11.30 -3.42
C TYR A 118 1.40 9.85 -3.18
N GLY A 119 0.45 9.64 -2.29
CA GLY A 119 -0.18 8.33 -2.10
C GLY A 119 -0.88 7.83 -3.37
N ARG A 120 -1.57 8.71 -4.11
CA ARG A 120 -2.16 8.38 -5.42
C ARG A 120 -1.10 7.99 -6.45
N TYR A 121 0.02 8.70 -6.49
CA TYR A 121 1.13 8.37 -7.37
C TYR A 121 1.70 6.97 -7.07
N LYS A 122 1.94 6.65 -5.79
CA LYS A 122 2.41 5.32 -5.36
C LYS A 122 1.44 4.20 -5.77
N ARG A 123 0.14 4.44 -5.58
CA ARG A 123 -0.91 3.52 -6.04
C ARG A 123 -0.93 3.33 -7.55
N ASP A 124 -0.74 4.38 -8.34
CA ASP A 124 -0.65 4.28 -9.80
C ASP A 124 0.57 3.44 -10.24
N LEU A 125 1.71 3.55 -9.54
CA LEU A 125 2.87 2.69 -9.79
C LEU A 125 2.55 1.21 -9.54
N ASP A 126 1.91 0.90 -8.42
CA ASP A 126 1.47 -0.47 -8.11
C ASP A 126 0.39 -0.95 -9.09
N GLY A 127 -0.50 -0.07 -9.55
CA GLY A 127 -1.53 -0.38 -10.55
C GLY A 127 -0.98 -0.73 -11.93
N ARG A 128 0.04 0.00 -12.38
CA ARG A 128 0.70 -0.23 -13.68
C ARG A 128 1.64 -1.42 -13.67
N ASN A 129 2.31 -1.66 -12.54
CA ASN A 129 3.25 -2.76 -12.37
C ASN A 129 3.10 -3.41 -10.98
N PRO A 130 2.07 -4.27 -10.81
CA PRO A 130 1.77 -4.85 -9.51
C PRO A 130 2.86 -5.86 -9.11
N VAL A 131 3.58 -5.54 -8.05
CA VAL A 131 4.58 -6.41 -7.43
C VAL A 131 4.20 -6.61 -5.97
N ILE A 132 3.80 -7.82 -5.61
CA ILE A 132 3.49 -8.18 -4.22
C ILE A 132 4.79 -8.44 -3.48
N ILE A 133 4.93 -7.82 -2.31
CA ILE A 133 6.08 -8.03 -1.40
C ILE A 133 5.70 -8.77 -0.12
N HIS A 134 4.40 -8.82 0.22
CA HIS A 134 3.92 -9.57 1.38
C HIS A 134 2.45 -9.97 1.24
N ILE A 135 2.13 -11.17 1.75
CA ILE A 135 0.76 -11.68 1.89
C ILE A 135 0.60 -12.10 3.35
N ASN A 136 -0.32 -11.45 4.06
CA ASN A 136 -0.72 -11.84 5.41
C ASN A 136 -2.02 -12.64 5.33
N ARG A 137 -2.03 -13.80 5.98
CA ARG A 137 -3.21 -14.66 6.14
C ARG A 137 -3.50 -14.82 7.62
N LYS A 138 -4.78 -14.93 7.95
CA LYS A 138 -5.21 -15.43 9.26
C LYS A 138 -4.63 -16.84 9.43
N ALA A 139 -3.98 -17.11 10.56
CA ALA A 139 -3.59 -18.47 10.91
C ALA A 139 -4.85 -19.33 11.08
N GLU A 140 -4.85 -20.53 10.48
CA GLU A 140 -5.90 -21.55 10.71
C GLU A 140 -5.92 -22.03 12.16
#